data_AF-A0A183B2N7-F1
#
_entry.id   AF-A0A183B2N7-F1
#
_cell.length_a   1.000
_cell.length_b   1.000
_cell.length_c   1.000
_cell.angle_alpha   90.00
_cell.angle_beta   90.00
_cell.angle_gamma   90.00
#
_symmetry.space_group_name_H-M   'P 1'
#
loop_
_entity.id
_entity.type
_entity.pdbx_description
1 polymer ?
#
loop_
_entity_poly.entity_id
_entity_poly.type
_entity_poly.pdbx_seq_one_letter_code
_entity_poly.pdbx_strand_id
1 'polypeptide(L)'
;MKDSGPSSIGERTGVLIHGTSEDVPPNAILLSPSDVYRLRKSQLWSWNNRSEVWPLIYGPRLAAATVGISSFVANINARQLFNLRGQKFFWSTIMPTLAFPITCYWAAQELLINRPILSRPPQPWNGEGPCDLCLEVRASVLQVGYGESLSFFYV
;
A
#
# COMPACT_ATOMS: atom_id res chain seq x y z
N MET A 1 -6.96 0.34 -41.50
CA MET A 1 -5.83 -0.43 -40.96
C MET A 1 -4.63 0.49 -40.84
N LYS A 2 -4.33 0.97 -39.63
CA LYS A 2 -3.12 1.73 -39.32
C LYS A 2 -2.80 1.55 -37.82
N ASP A 3 -1.87 0.65 -37.58
CA ASP A 3 -0.91 0.52 -36.47
C ASP A 3 -1.35 0.86 -35.05
N SER A 4 -1.76 -0.19 -34.34
CA SER A 4 -1.64 -0.34 -32.90
C SER A 4 -0.17 -0.61 -32.51
N GLY A 5 0.54 0.43 -32.08
CA GLY A 5 1.84 0.35 -31.41
C GLY A 5 1.76 0.99 -30.00
N PRO A 6 2.43 0.43 -28.98
CA PRO A 6 2.28 0.86 -27.59
C PRO A 6 2.95 2.23 -27.40
N SER A 7 2.13 3.29 -27.42
CA SER A 7 2.61 4.63 -27.14
C SER A 7 3.07 4.70 -25.69
N SER A 8 4.35 4.98 -25.48
CA SER A 8 4.98 5.16 -24.17
C SER A 8 4.22 6.22 -23.36
N ILE A 9 3.40 5.73 -22.43
CA ILE A 9 2.61 6.53 -21.48
C ILE A 9 3.51 7.39 -20.55
N GLY A 10 4.84 7.18 -20.57
CA GLY A 10 5.80 7.82 -19.67
C GLY A 10 6.21 9.26 -19.99
N GLU A 11 5.85 9.84 -21.15
CA GLU A 11 6.46 11.12 -21.61
C GLU A 11 5.49 12.29 -21.78
N ARG A 12 4.18 12.09 -21.61
CA ARG A 12 3.20 13.20 -21.69
C ARG A 12 2.74 13.59 -20.29
N THR A 13 3.16 14.77 -19.82
CA THR A 13 2.55 15.47 -18.68
C THR A 13 1.14 15.93 -19.07
N GLY A 14 0.18 15.00 -19.03
CA GLY A 14 -1.24 15.27 -19.17
C GLY A 14 -1.90 15.56 -17.82
N VAL A 15 -2.90 16.44 -17.82
CA VAL A 15 -3.75 16.68 -16.65
C VAL A 15 -4.82 15.59 -16.58
N LEU A 16 -4.91 14.89 -15.46
CA LEU A 16 -5.98 13.92 -15.20
C LEU A 16 -7.23 14.68 -14.76
N ILE A 17 -8.25 14.68 -15.61
CA ILE A 17 -9.56 15.29 -15.32
C ILE A 17 -10.53 14.16 -14.99
N HIS A 18 -11.19 14.23 -13.83
CA HIS A 18 -12.28 13.35 -13.47
C HIS A 18 -13.59 14.05 -13.84
N GLY A 19 -14.35 13.51 -14.78
CA GLY A 19 -15.64 14.06 -15.23
C GLY A 19 -16.52 12.99 -15.85
N THR A 20 -17.82 13.25 -15.93
CA THR A 20 -18.80 12.44 -16.67
C THR A 20 -18.52 12.58 -18.17
N SER A 21 -18.80 11.55 -18.98
CA SER A 21 -18.43 11.49 -20.41
C SER A 21 -18.83 12.70 -21.27
N GLU A 22 -19.74 13.54 -20.78
CA GLU A 22 -20.22 14.77 -21.44
C GLU A 22 -19.28 15.98 -21.29
N ASP A 23 -18.45 16.03 -20.24
CA ASP A 23 -17.52 17.15 -19.94
C ASP A 23 -16.07 16.89 -20.38
N VAL A 24 -15.84 15.79 -21.10
CA VAL A 24 -14.49 15.33 -21.44
C VAL A 24 -14.03 16.02 -22.74
N PRO A 25 -12.87 16.71 -22.74
CA PRO A 25 -12.38 17.37 -23.95
C PRO A 25 -12.11 16.35 -25.08
N PRO A 26 -12.29 16.73 -26.36
CA PRO A 26 -12.36 15.81 -27.50
C PRO A 26 -11.06 15.03 -27.78
N ASN A 27 -9.96 15.37 -27.11
CA ASN A 27 -8.66 14.70 -27.19
C ASN A 27 -8.29 13.90 -25.92
N ALA A 28 -9.23 13.71 -24.99
CA ALA A 28 -8.97 12.94 -23.79
C ALA A 28 -9.00 11.43 -24.06
N ILE A 29 -8.10 10.72 -23.39
CA ILE A 29 -8.07 9.26 -23.40
C ILE A 29 -8.86 8.80 -22.16
N LEU A 30 -9.87 7.97 -22.36
CA LEU A 30 -10.57 7.30 -21.26
C LEU A 30 -9.58 6.32 -20.60
N LEU A 31 -9.18 6.63 -19.37
CA LEU A 31 -8.28 5.76 -18.60
C LEU A 31 -9.08 4.88 -17.64
N SER A 32 -8.73 3.59 -17.61
CA SER A 32 -9.22 2.69 -16.56
C SER A 32 -8.60 3.07 -15.20
N PRO A 33 -9.26 2.76 -14.07
CA PRO A 33 -8.70 3.01 -12.73
C PRO A 33 -7.32 2.37 -12.51
N SER A 34 -7.06 1.21 -13.14
CA SER A 34 -5.76 0.54 -13.11
C SER A 34 -4.68 1.28 -13.88
N ASP A 35 -5.02 1.91 -15.00
CA ASP A 35 -4.07 2.69 -15.81
C ASP A 35 -3.72 4.01 -15.13
N VAL A 36 -4.70 4.66 -14.49
CA VAL A 36 -4.48 5.84 -13.65
C VAL A 36 -3.52 5.52 -12.51
N TYR A 37 -3.72 4.40 -11.83
CA TYR A 37 -2.82 3.95 -10.76
C TYR A 37 -1.39 3.76 -11.28
N ARG A 38 -1.20 3.09 -12.42
CA ARG A 38 0.14 2.84 -13.00
C ARG A 38 0.83 4.15 -13.40
N LEU A 39 0.10 5.08 -14.03
CA LEU A 39 0.61 6.38 -14.44
C LEU A 39 1.05 7.22 -13.24
N ARG A 40 0.19 7.35 -12.21
CA ARG A 40 0.53 8.10 -11.00
C ARG A 40 1.68 7.45 -10.24
N LYS A 41 1.73 6.12 -10.20
CA LYS A 41 2.86 5.40 -9.60
C LYS A 41 4.16 5.71 -10.33
N SER A 42 4.19 5.69 -11.67
CA SER A 42 5.39 6.05 -12.42
C SER A 42 5.81 7.51 -12.21
N GLN A 43 4.86 8.44 -12.13
CA GLN A 43 5.13 9.85 -11.83
C GLN A 43 5.72 10.05 -10.43
N LEU A 44 5.23 9.29 -9.44
CA LEU A 44 5.78 9.31 -8.09
C LEU A 44 7.25 8.84 -8.06
N TRP A 45 7.58 7.85 -8.88
CA TRP A 45 8.96 7.36 -9.02
C TRP A 45 9.86 8.29 -9.81
N SER A 46 9.34 9.18 -10.67
CA SER A 46 10.12 10.18 -11.41
C SER A 46 10.12 11.57 -10.76
N TRP A 47 9.55 11.71 -9.55
CA TRP A 47 9.45 13.00 -8.86
C TRP A 47 10.84 13.58 -8.54
N ASN A 48 11.01 14.87 -8.83
CA ASN A 48 12.30 15.56 -8.72
C ASN A 48 12.78 15.68 -7.26
N ASN A 49 11.87 16.04 -6.35
CA ASN A 49 12.20 16.20 -4.93
C ASN A 49 11.88 14.92 -4.13
N ARG A 50 12.88 14.05 -3.95
CA ARG A 50 12.69 12.75 -3.29
C ARG A 50 12.23 12.84 -1.83
N SER A 51 12.50 13.95 -1.13
CA SER A 51 12.14 14.09 0.29
C SER A 51 10.63 14.21 0.52
N GLU A 52 9.89 14.82 -0.40
CA GLU A 52 8.43 14.98 -0.31
C GLU A 52 7.69 13.66 -0.53
N VAL A 53 8.21 12.82 -1.43
CA VAL A 53 7.59 11.53 -1.81
C VAL A 53 8.11 10.35 -0.98
N TRP A 54 9.14 10.59 -0.17
CA TRP A 54 9.77 9.56 0.66
C TRP A 54 8.78 8.79 1.56
N PRO A 55 7.89 9.43 2.34
CA PRO A 55 6.97 8.70 3.20
C PRO A 55 6.00 7.81 2.41
N LEU A 56 5.61 8.21 1.19
CA LEU A 56 4.71 7.42 0.34
C LEU A 56 5.42 6.21 -0.29
N ILE A 57 6.71 6.34 -0.62
CA ILE A 57 7.51 5.27 -1.23
C ILE A 57 8.05 4.29 -0.18
N TYR A 58 8.56 4.80 0.94
CA TYR A 58 9.26 4.02 1.96
C TYR A 58 8.40 3.69 3.18
N GLY A 59 7.32 4.42 3.44
CA GLY A 59 6.42 4.18 4.57
C GLY A 59 5.90 2.73 4.65
N PRO A 60 5.34 2.17 3.56
CA PRO A 60 4.93 0.76 3.54
C PRO A 60 6.05 -0.23 3.86
N ARG A 61 7.28 0.06 3.45
CA ARG A 61 8.44 -0.81 3.69
C ARG A 61 8.88 -0.76 5.15
N LEU A 62 8.92 0.43 5.75
CA LEU A 62 9.24 0.61 7.15
C LEU A 62 8.19 -0.06 8.04
N ALA A 63 6.92 0.09 7.69
CA ALA A 63 5.84 -0.54 8.43
C ALA A 63 5.86 -2.07 8.31
N ALA A 64 6.18 -2.62 7.12
CA ALA A 64 6.41 -4.06 6.96
C ALA A 64 7.61 -4.56 7.79
N ALA A 65 8.68 -3.77 7.90
CA ALA A 65 9.83 -4.09 8.75
C ALA A 65 9.44 -4.13 10.24
N THR A 66 8.64 -3.18 10.72
CA THR A 66 8.13 -3.20 12.10
C THR A 66 7.22 -4.39 12.38
N VAL A 67 6.36 -4.77 11.44
CA VAL A 67 5.55 -6.00 11.55
C VAL A 67 6.47 -7.22 11.65
N GLY A 68 7.49 -7.32 10.81
CA GLY A 68 8.47 -8.41 10.88
C GLY A 68 9.22 -8.49 12.21
N ILE A 69 9.69 -7.36 12.75
CA ILE A 69 10.35 -7.31 14.06
C ILE A 69 9.38 -7.74 15.18
N SER A 70 8.14 -7.23 15.15
CA SER A 70 7.12 -7.60 16.13
C SER A 70 6.81 -9.11 16.12
N SER A 71 6.60 -9.67 14.93
CA SER A 71 6.38 -11.11 14.75
C SER A 71 7.59 -11.96 15.17
N PHE A 72 8.81 -11.47 14.99
CA PHE A 72 10.02 -12.13 15.47
C PHE A 72 10.07 -12.20 17.00
N VAL A 73 9.81 -11.07 17.68
CA VAL A 73 9.78 -11.00 19.15
C VAL A 73 8.68 -11.91 19.71
N ALA A 74 7.50 -11.91 19.10
CA ALA A 74 6.41 -12.80 19.51
C ALA A 74 6.76 -14.28 19.37
N ASN A 75 7.44 -14.68 18.30
CA ASN A 75 7.92 -16.06 18.15
C ASN A 75 8.95 -16.44 19.23
N ILE A 76 9.85 -15.52 19.60
CA ILE A 76 10.79 -15.76 20.72
C ILE A 76 10.03 -15.99 22.02
N ASN A 77 9.06 -15.13 22.34
CA ASN A 77 8.26 -15.25 23.56
C ASN A 77 7.44 -16.54 23.58
N ALA A 78 6.76 -16.88 22.47
CA ALA A 78 6.03 -18.14 22.34
C ALA A 78 6.95 -19.35 22.56
N ARG A 79 8.16 -19.34 21.99
CA ARG A 79 9.15 -20.40 22.19
C ARG A 79 9.64 -20.52 23.64
N GLN A 80 9.70 -19.40 24.38
CA GLN A 80 10.01 -19.41 25.81
C GLN A 80 8.87 -20.02 26.62
N LEU A 81 7.62 -19.66 26.32
CA LEU A 81 6.43 -20.18 27.00
C LEU A 81 6.28 -21.70 26.82
N PHE A 82 6.47 -22.21 25.61
CA PHE A 82 6.35 -23.64 25.31
C PHE A 82 7.65 -24.43 25.55
N ASN A 83 8.69 -23.81 26.13
CA ASN A 83 9.99 -24.43 26.41
C ASN A 83 10.63 -25.14 25.19
N LEU A 84 10.43 -24.60 23.98
CA LEU A 84 10.89 -25.16 22.71
C LEU A 84 12.35 -24.76 22.38
N ARG A 85 13.13 -24.31 23.37
CA ARG A 85 14.51 -23.80 23.19
C ARG A 85 15.46 -24.81 22.54
N GLY A 86 15.23 -26.11 22.74
CA GLY A 86 16.07 -27.19 22.18
C GLY A 86 15.65 -27.74 20.81
N GLN A 87 14.56 -27.24 20.21
CA GLN A 87 14.04 -27.79 18.95
C GLN A 87 14.86 -27.33 17.74
N LYS A 88 15.40 -28.29 16.98
CA LYS A 88 16.18 -28.08 15.74
C LYS A 88 15.42 -27.31 14.64
N PHE A 89 14.10 -27.22 14.73
CA PHE A 89 13.22 -26.59 13.74
C PHE A 89 12.97 -25.09 13.98
N PHE A 90 13.99 -24.34 14.42
CA PHE A 90 13.90 -22.87 14.61
C PHE A 90 13.40 -22.16 13.36
N TRP A 91 14.01 -22.48 12.22
CA TRP A 91 13.70 -21.88 10.93
C TRP A 91 12.34 -22.28 10.37
N SER A 92 11.86 -23.48 10.69
CA SER A 92 10.56 -23.97 10.19
C SER A 92 9.38 -23.21 10.79
N THR A 93 9.48 -22.83 12.08
CA THR A 93 8.41 -22.05 12.73
C THR A 93 8.53 -20.55 12.47
N ILE A 94 9.76 -20.03 12.27
CA ILE A 94 9.93 -18.58 12.10
C ILE A 94 9.47 -18.10 10.73
N MET A 95 9.68 -18.91 9.69
CA MET A 95 9.28 -18.57 8.33
C MET A 95 7.78 -18.27 8.19
N PRO A 96 6.85 -19.15 8.60
CA PRO A 96 5.43 -18.85 8.53
C PRO A 96 5.04 -17.70 9.46
N THR A 97 5.63 -17.61 10.66
CA THR A 97 5.33 -16.52 11.61
C THR A 97 5.80 -15.16 11.12
N LEU A 98 6.80 -15.06 10.25
CA LEU A 98 7.22 -13.80 9.61
C LEU A 98 6.53 -13.57 8.29
N ALA A 99 6.51 -14.56 7.39
CA ALA A 99 6.01 -14.40 6.04
C ALA A 99 4.51 -14.10 6.03
N PHE A 100 3.72 -14.79 6.86
CA PHE A 100 2.27 -14.61 6.90
C PHE A 100 1.86 -13.18 7.30
N PRO A 101 2.27 -12.62 8.46
CA PRO A 101 1.85 -11.27 8.83
C PRO A 101 2.43 -10.20 7.89
N ILE A 102 3.66 -10.36 7.37
CA ILE A 102 4.23 -9.41 6.41
C ILE A 102 3.42 -9.39 5.11
N THR A 103 3.06 -10.56 4.57
CA THR A 103 2.28 -10.66 3.32
C THR A 103 0.86 -10.16 3.50
N CYS A 104 0.20 -10.50 4.60
CA CYS A 104 -1.12 -9.98 4.94
C CYS A 104 -1.10 -8.45 5.09
N TYR A 105 -0.11 -7.92 5.82
CA TYR A 105 0.08 -6.49 5.97
C TYR A 105 0.28 -5.80 4.63
N TRP A 106 1.15 -6.34 3.77
CA TRP A 106 1.41 -5.77 2.45
C TRP A 106 0.15 -5.77 1.59
N ALA A 107 -0.59 -6.88 1.56
CA ALA A 107 -1.84 -6.98 0.79
C ALA A 107 -2.89 -5.97 1.30
N ALA A 108 -3.04 -5.84 2.62
CA ALA A 108 -3.94 -4.87 3.24
C ALA A 108 -3.52 -3.43 2.91
N GLN A 109 -2.25 -3.09 3.06
CA GLN A 109 -1.71 -1.77 2.73
C GLN A 109 -1.94 -1.41 1.25
N GLU A 110 -1.69 -2.35 0.34
CA GLU A 110 -1.85 -2.12 -1.09
C GLU A 110 -3.31 -1.91 -1.49
N LEU A 111 -4.22 -2.75 -0.98
CA LEU A 111 -5.64 -2.70 -1.33
C LEU A 111 -6.38 -1.55 -0.64
N LEU A 112 -6.05 -1.26 0.62
CA LEU A 112 -6.82 -0.36 1.48
C LEU A 112 -6.28 1.07 1.51
N ILE A 113 -4.99 1.27 1.16
CA ILE A 113 -4.33 2.58 1.23
C ILE A 113 -3.81 3.00 -0.15
N ASN A 114 -2.89 2.23 -0.75
CA ASN A 114 -2.24 2.65 -2.00
C ASN A 114 -3.23 2.76 -3.17
N ARG A 115 -4.10 1.76 -3.37
CA ARG A 115 -5.10 1.81 -4.44
C ARG A 115 -6.07 2.99 -4.31
N PRO A 116 -6.73 3.26 -3.18
CA PRO A 116 -7.65 4.39 -3.07
C PRO A 116 -6.96 5.75 -3.23
N ILE A 117 -5.78 5.96 -2.62
CA ILE A 117 -5.04 7.23 -2.73
C ILE A 117 -4.65 7.52 -4.18
N LEU A 118 -4.12 6.54 -4.90
CA LEU A 118 -3.66 6.73 -6.27
C LEU A 118 -4.77 6.63 -7.32
N SER A 119 -5.95 6.11 -7.01
CA SER A 119 -7.06 6.04 -7.98
C SER A 119 -8.02 7.23 -7.86
N ARG A 120 -8.26 7.75 -6.65
CA ARG A 120 -9.21 8.83 -6.39
C ARG A 120 -8.59 9.90 -5.48
N PRO A 121 -7.88 10.90 -6.03
CA PRO A 121 -7.43 12.02 -5.23
C PRO A 121 -8.66 12.86 -4.88
N PRO A 122 -8.81 13.31 -3.63
CA PRO A 122 -9.87 14.24 -3.27
C PRO A 122 -9.67 15.51 -4.11
N GLN A 123 -10.65 15.82 -4.96
CA GLN A 123 -10.70 17.09 -5.68
C GLN A 123 -11.71 18.01 -4.99
N PRO A 124 -11.46 19.32 -4.92
CA PRO A 124 -12.35 20.28 -4.25
C PRO A 124 -13.77 20.32 -4.81
N TRP A 125 -14.00 19.73 -5.99
CA TRP A 125 -15.29 19.67 -6.67
C TRP A 125 -15.96 18.29 -6.64
N ASN A 126 -15.26 17.26 -6.14
CA ASN A 126 -15.77 15.89 -6.13
C ASN A 126 -15.70 15.31 -4.71
N GLY A 127 -16.84 15.33 -4.02
CA GLY A 127 -17.00 14.77 -2.66
C GLY A 127 -16.95 13.24 -2.60
N GLU A 128 -16.76 12.55 -3.73
CA GLU A 128 -16.72 11.08 -3.82
C GLU A 128 -15.31 10.48 -3.62
N GLY A 129 -14.29 11.31 -3.42
CA GLY A 129 -12.96 10.87 -3.01
C GLY A 129 -12.95 10.38 -1.55
N PRO A 130 -12.10 9.41 -1.18
CA PRO A 130 -11.93 9.04 0.22
C PRO A 130 -11.43 10.26 1.01
N CYS A 131 -12.16 10.65 2.06
CA CYS A 131 -11.79 11.74 2.96
C CYS A 131 -10.41 11.48 3.59
N ASP A 132 -9.57 12.51 3.72
CA ASP A 132 -8.24 12.40 4.36
C ASP A 132 -8.34 11.83 5.77
N LEU A 133 -9.34 12.27 6.56
CA LEU A 133 -9.61 11.73 7.89
C LEU A 133 -10.02 10.24 7.83
N CYS A 134 -10.76 9.83 6.80
CA CYS A 134 -11.16 8.44 6.64
C CYS A 134 -9.97 7.54 6.30
N LEU A 135 -9.05 8.02 5.46
CA LEU A 135 -7.80 7.33 5.15
C LEU A 135 -6.89 7.24 6.37
N GLU A 136 -6.77 8.31 7.15
CA GLU A 136 -5.99 8.34 8.38
C GLU A 136 -6.54 7.37 9.43
N VAL A 137 -7.86 7.39 9.68
CA VAL A 137 -8.52 6.46 10.61
C VAL A 137 -8.38 5.01 10.14
N ARG A 138 -8.47 4.76 8.83
CA ARG A 138 -8.26 3.42 8.29
C ARG A 138 -6.83 2.93 8.49
N ALA A 139 -5.85 3.82 8.28
CA ALA A 139 -4.44 3.50 8.49
C ALA A 139 -4.15 3.23 9.97
N SER A 140 -4.70 4.03 10.89
CA SER A 140 -4.54 3.83 12.33
C SER A 140 -5.20 2.53 12.80
N VAL A 141 -6.38 2.19 12.31
CA VAL A 141 -7.04 0.90 12.61
C VAL A 141 -6.23 -0.29 12.10
N LEU A 142 -5.61 -0.20 10.92
CA LEU A 142 -4.73 -1.26 10.44
C LEU A 142 -3.46 -1.37 11.30
N GLN A 143 -2.85 -0.24 11.63
CA GLN A 143 -1.63 -0.21 12.45
C GLN A 143 -1.89 -0.76 13.87
N VAL A 144 -3.00 -0.37 14.49
CA VAL A 144 -3.44 -0.88 15.80
C VAL A 144 -3.88 -2.33 15.68
N GLY A 145 -4.67 -2.70 14.68
CA GLY A 145 -5.18 -4.06 14.50
C GLY A 145 -4.07 -5.10 14.35
N TYR A 146 -3.03 -4.80 13.58
CA TYR A 146 -1.86 -5.68 13.44
C TYR A 146 -0.85 -5.55 14.61
N GLY A 147 -0.88 -4.45 15.36
CA GLY A 147 -0.07 -4.29 16.58
C GLY A 147 -0.66 -5.03 17.79
N GLU A 148 -1.97 -4.88 18.02
CA GLU A 148 -2.72 -5.40 19.17
C GLU A 148 -3.04 -6.89 19.06
N SER A 149 -3.24 -7.44 17.85
CA SER A 149 -3.46 -8.90 17.69
C SER A 149 -2.23 -9.73 18.07
N LEU A 150 -1.05 -9.10 18.20
CA LEU A 150 0.15 -9.67 18.80
C LEU A 150 0.23 -9.49 20.32
N SER A 151 -0.36 -8.41 20.87
CA SER A 151 -0.49 -8.19 22.32
C SER A 151 -1.60 -9.02 22.96
N PHE A 152 -2.69 -9.34 22.25
CA PHE A 152 -3.79 -10.16 22.78
C PHE A 152 -3.42 -11.65 22.91
N PHE A 153 -2.33 -12.10 22.29
CA PHE A 153 -1.70 -13.40 22.59
C PHE A 153 -0.79 -13.36 23.84
N TYR A 154 -0.67 -12.18 24.48
CA TYR A 154 0.16 -11.93 25.65
C TYR A 154 -0.66 -11.86 26.96
N VAL A 155 -1.98 -12.05 26.91
CA VAL A 155 -2.86 -12.23 28.09
C VAL A 155 -3.45 -13.62 28.09
#